data_AF-A0AAD5YWR7-F1
#
_entry.id   AF-A0AAD5YWR7-F1
#
_cell.length_a   1.000
_cell.length_b   1.000
_cell.length_c   1.000
_cell.angle_alpha   90.00
_cell.angle_beta   90.00
_cell.angle_gamma   90.00
#
_symmetry.space_group_name_H-M   'P 1'
#
loop_
_entity.id
_entity.type
_entity.pdbx_description
1 polymer ?
#
loop_
_entity_poly.entity_id
_entity_poly.type
_entity_poly.pdbx_seq_one_letter_code
_entity_poly.pdbx_strand_id
1 'polypeptide(L)'
;MLTRPQFDAACNALIARYAESPSDSVAISPMKGWTWNEHTEYPNFGYLGRTVNVFRRPENLAQHSDDCPAEGAIEEVDPTVLETNPTLESFVCQQYIVFSSTFRVPAFYFLLFDSSGAPVPLPSNPENITVQD
;
A
#
# COMPACT_ATOMS: atom_id res chain seq x y z
N MET A 1 12.88 -18.81 -12.24
CA MET A 1 11.43 -18.85 -11.97
C MET A 1 11.22 -19.12 -10.48
N LEU A 2 10.34 -18.37 -9.83
CA LEU A 2 10.08 -18.50 -8.39
C LEU A 2 9.28 -19.78 -8.14
N THR A 3 9.72 -20.62 -7.19
CA THR A 3 8.96 -21.79 -6.75
C THR A 3 8.05 -21.44 -5.59
N ARG A 4 7.04 -22.30 -5.35
CA ARG A 4 6.13 -22.15 -4.22
C ARG A 4 6.87 -22.11 -2.87
N PRO A 5 7.78 -23.03 -2.53
CA PRO A 5 8.55 -22.94 -1.28
C PRO A 5 9.43 -21.68 -1.18
N GLN A 6 9.97 -21.18 -2.30
CA GLN A 6 10.74 -19.93 -2.31
C GLN A 6 9.84 -18.72 -2.00
N PHE A 7 8.62 -18.70 -2.55
CA PHE A 7 7.63 -17.69 -2.22
C PHE A 7 7.27 -17.70 -0.73
N ASP A 8 6.95 -18.88 -0.18
CA ASP A 8 6.57 -19.03 1.23
C ASP A 8 7.72 -18.60 2.15
N ALA A 9 8.96 -19.01 1.84
CA ALA A 9 10.15 -18.60 2.59
C ALA A 9 10.39 -17.08 2.53
N ALA A 10 10.23 -16.46 1.35
CA ALA A 10 10.38 -15.02 1.18
C ALA A 10 9.32 -14.24 1.95
N CYS A 11 8.06 -14.71 1.95
CA CYS A 11 6.97 -14.10 2.70
C CYS A 11 7.22 -14.11 4.21
N ASN A 12 7.62 -15.25 4.75
CA ASN A 12 7.96 -15.38 6.17
C ASN A 12 9.18 -14.51 6.54
N ALA A 13 10.21 -14.46 5.68
CA ALA A 13 11.36 -13.60 5.89
C ALA A 13 10.99 -12.10 5.90
N LEU A 14 10.05 -11.69 5.04
CA LEU A 14 9.54 -10.32 5.02
C LEU A 14 8.81 -9.99 6.32
N ILE A 15 7.90 -10.85 6.78
CA ILE A 15 7.19 -10.65 8.06
C ILE A 15 8.20 -10.51 9.21
N ALA A 16 9.15 -11.45 9.31
CA ALA A 16 10.16 -11.45 10.37
C ALA A 16 11.01 -10.16 10.35
N ARG A 17 11.44 -9.72 9.17
CA ARG A 17 12.26 -8.51 9.01
C ARG A 17 11.55 -7.23 9.47
N TYR A 18 10.24 -7.15 9.32
CA TYR A 18 9.47 -5.94 9.62
C TYR A 18 8.60 -6.06 10.89
N ALA A 19 8.72 -7.16 11.64
CA ALA A 19 7.99 -7.37 12.90
C ALA A 19 8.40 -6.37 13.99
N GLU A 20 9.68 -6.03 14.08
CA GLU A 20 10.26 -5.19 15.15
C GLU A 20 10.42 -3.72 14.77
N SER A 21 9.85 -3.29 13.64
CA SER A 21 10.00 -1.90 13.19
C SER A 21 9.35 -0.94 14.20
N PRO A 22 10.10 0.07 14.71
CA PRO A 22 9.65 0.92 15.83
C PRO A 22 8.54 1.92 15.47
N SER A 23 8.24 2.09 14.17
CA SER A 23 7.19 2.98 13.70
C SER A 23 6.00 2.18 13.20
N ASP A 24 4.79 2.53 13.65
CA ASP A 24 3.53 1.95 13.15
C ASP A 24 3.03 2.62 11.86
N SER A 25 3.66 3.71 11.45
CA SER A 25 3.28 4.41 10.23
C SER A 25 3.77 3.68 8.98
N VAL A 26 2.83 3.27 8.13
CA VAL A 26 3.11 2.68 6.81
C VAL A 26 3.83 3.67 5.89
N ALA A 27 3.67 4.98 6.09
CA ALA A 27 4.42 5.99 5.33
C ALA A 27 5.93 5.94 5.61
N ILE A 28 6.32 5.52 6.81
CA ILE A 28 7.72 5.42 7.24
C ILE A 28 8.25 3.99 7.02
N SER A 29 7.39 2.99 7.20
CA SER A 29 7.72 1.58 7.02
C SER A 29 6.70 0.91 6.11
N PRO A 30 6.82 1.08 4.77
CA PRO A 30 5.81 0.63 3.80
C PRO A 30 5.69 -0.89 3.71
N MET A 31 6.58 -1.63 4.38
CA MET A 31 6.58 -3.09 4.44
C MET A 31 6.08 -3.63 5.79
N LYS A 32 5.63 -2.78 6.71
CA LYS A 32 5.02 -3.23 7.97
C LYS A 32 3.57 -3.71 7.77
N GLY A 33 3.12 -4.55 8.70
CA GLY A 33 1.71 -4.95 8.83
C GLY A 33 1.28 -6.14 7.97
N TRP A 34 2.20 -6.76 7.22
CA TRP A 34 1.91 -7.99 6.50
C TRP A 34 1.72 -9.18 7.43
N THR A 35 0.72 -10.00 7.12
CA THR A 35 0.39 -11.23 7.87
C THR A 35 0.24 -12.40 6.91
N TRP A 36 0.71 -13.58 7.32
CA TRP A 36 0.52 -14.81 6.56
C TRP A 36 -0.88 -15.37 6.80
N ASN A 37 -1.61 -15.60 5.72
CA ASN A 37 -2.94 -16.19 5.73
C ASN A 37 -2.87 -17.55 5.03
N GLU A 38 -2.94 -18.62 5.83
CA GLU A 38 -2.96 -19.99 5.31
C GLU A 38 -4.37 -20.39 4.90
N HIS A 39 -4.48 -21.10 3.78
CA HIS A 39 -5.72 -21.61 3.24
C HIS A 39 -6.24 -22.71 4.16
N THR A 40 -7.50 -22.59 4.56
CA THR A 40 -8.16 -23.48 5.53
C THR A 40 -8.16 -24.95 5.10
N GLU A 41 -8.31 -25.21 3.80
CA GLU A 41 -8.42 -26.57 3.25
C GLU A 41 -7.13 -27.11 2.62
N TYR A 42 -6.14 -26.27 2.34
CA TYR A 42 -4.92 -26.64 1.60
C TYR A 42 -3.68 -26.21 2.38
N PRO A 43 -3.14 -27.09 3.24
CA PRO A 43 -1.93 -26.80 4.00
C PRO A 43 -0.76 -26.42 3.07
N ASN A 44 0.07 -25.48 3.50
CA ASN A 44 1.17 -24.89 2.72
C ASN A 44 0.70 -24.01 1.54
N PHE A 45 -0.60 -23.79 1.38
CA PHE A 45 -1.10 -22.77 0.47
C PHE A 45 -1.54 -21.57 1.30
N GLY A 46 -0.82 -20.46 1.21
CA GLY A 46 -1.24 -19.19 1.77
C GLY A 46 -0.82 -18.00 0.92
N TYR A 47 -1.10 -16.81 1.46
CA TYR A 47 -0.81 -15.51 0.88
C TYR A 47 -0.50 -14.50 1.98
N LEU A 48 0.13 -13.38 1.63
CA LEU A 48 0.26 -12.24 2.54
C LEU A 48 -0.96 -11.34 2.41
N GLY A 49 -1.48 -10.88 3.56
CA GLY A 49 -2.57 -9.92 3.62
C GLY A 49 -2.24 -8.79 4.60
N ARG A 50 -2.72 -7.58 4.30
CA ARG A 50 -2.75 -6.45 5.24
C ARG A 50 -3.85 -5.45 4.92
N THR A 51 -4.19 -4.61 5.88
CA THR A 51 -5.09 -3.47 5.69
C THR A 51 -4.34 -2.18 6.04
N VAL A 52 -4.43 -1.17 5.18
CA VAL A 52 -3.79 0.14 5.36
C VAL A 52 -4.77 1.26 5.05
N ASN A 53 -4.59 2.40 5.69
CA ASN A 53 -5.33 3.62 5.35
C ASN A 53 -4.52 4.42 4.33
N VAL A 54 -5.13 4.83 3.23
CA VAL A 54 -4.51 5.66 2.19
C VAL A 54 -5.32 6.93 1.99
N PHE A 55 -4.68 7.99 1.54
CA PHE A 55 -5.31 9.28 1.31
C PHE A 55 -5.18 9.67 -0.16
N ARG A 56 -6.21 10.29 -0.75
CA ARG A 56 -6.08 10.89 -2.07
C ARG A 56 -5.10 12.05 -1.97
N ARG A 57 -4.08 12.04 -2.83
CA ARG A 57 -3.21 13.21 -3.01
C ARG A 57 -4.00 14.32 -3.72
N PRO A 58 -4.01 15.57 -3.22
CA PRO A 58 -4.57 16.69 -3.97
C PRO A 58 -3.88 16.82 -5.32
N GLU A 59 -4.65 17.01 -6.40
CA GLU A 59 -4.13 17.04 -7.78
C GLU A 59 -3.05 18.11 -8.01
N ASN A 60 -3.05 19.18 -7.21
CA ASN A 60 -2.07 20.28 -7.28
C ASN A 60 -0.64 19.91 -6.82
N LEU A 61 -0.42 18.73 -6.25
CA LEU A 61 0.90 18.26 -5.81
C LEU A 61 1.53 17.22 -6.76
N ALA A 62 0.83 16.81 -7.82
CA ALA A 62 1.28 15.75 -8.72
C ALA A 62 2.28 16.22 -9.80
N GLN A 63 2.50 17.53 -9.96
CA GLN A 63 3.35 18.08 -11.03
C GLN A 63 4.83 18.30 -10.66
N HIS A 64 5.28 17.98 -9.44
CA HIS A 64 6.62 18.40 -8.99
C HIS A 64 7.41 17.38 -8.15
N SER A 65 7.36 16.09 -8.47
CA SER A 65 8.23 15.12 -7.80
C SER A 65 8.81 14.09 -8.77
N ASP A 66 9.73 14.57 -9.61
CA ASP A 66 10.82 13.80 -10.22
C ASP A 66 12.14 14.42 -9.74
N ASP A 67 12.43 14.32 -8.44
CA ASP A 67 13.81 14.31 -7.91
C ASP A 67 13.80 13.87 -6.42
N CYS A 68 14.96 13.36 -6.00
CA CYS A 68 15.43 12.86 -4.70
C CYS A 68 15.04 13.67 -3.43
N PRO A 69 15.32 13.16 -2.20
CA PRO A 69 14.65 13.58 -0.98
C PRO A 69 15.07 14.99 -0.55
N ALA A 70 14.13 15.92 -0.59
CA ALA A 70 14.30 17.24 0.01
C ALA A 70 14.07 17.14 1.52
N GLU A 71 15.12 17.47 2.27
CA GLU A 71 15.09 17.71 3.70
C GLU A 71 14.00 18.72 4.08
N GLY A 72 13.36 18.49 5.23
CA GLY A 72 12.29 19.34 5.74
C GLY A 72 12.76 20.77 5.96
N ALA A 73 12.32 21.67 5.08
CA ALA A 73 12.25 23.09 5.37
C ALA A 73 11.03 23.34 6.27
N ILE A 74 11.28 23.69 7.53
CA ILE A 74 10.26 24.20 8.43
C ILE A 74 10.02 25.66 8.01
N GLU A 75 8.96 25.92 7.26
CA GLU A 75 8.48 27.29 7.06
C GLU A 75 7.63 27.68 8.29
N GLU A 76 8.01 28.78 8.94
CA GLU A 76 7.21 29.42 10.00
C GLU A 76 5.84 29.82 9.44
N VAL A 77 4.78 29.24 10.02
CA VAL A 77 3.40 29.52 9.64
C VAL A 77 2.97 30.89 10.19
N ASP A 78 2.62 31.81 9.29
CA ASP A 78 1.90 33.05 9.59
C ASP A 78 0.46 32.73 10.05
N PRO A 79 0.02 33.16 11.25
CA PRO A 79 -1.25 32.74 11.86
C PRO A 79 -2.51 33.39 11.25
N THR A 80 -2.45 34.03 10.08
CA THR A 80 -3.61 34.74 9.49
C THR A 80 -4.25 34.12 8.25
N VAL A 81 -3.78 32.96 7.76
CA VAL A 81 -4.44 32.26 6.66
C VAL A 81 -5.49 31.30 7.21
N LEU A 82 -6.76 31.61 6.97
CA LEU A 82 -7.88 30.69 7.18
C LEU A 82 -7.80 29.61 6.08
N GLU A 83 -6.92 28.63 6.27
CA GLU A 83 -6.79 27.50 5.35
C GLU A 83 -8.06 26.64 5.44
N THR A 84 -8.89 26.72 4.40
CA THR A 84 -9.82 25.63 4.08
C THR A 84 -8.97 24.39 3.82
N ASN A 85 -8.74 23.59 4.87
CA ASN A 85 -8.13 22.28 4.75
C ASN A 85 -8.86 21.52 3.63
N PRO A 86 -8.20 21.16 2.51
CA PRO A 86 -8.82 20.23 1.57
C PRO A 86 -9.09 18.97 2.38
N THR A 87 -10.36 18.58 2.52
CA THR A 87 -10.74 17.34 3.21
C THR A 87 -10.04 16.20 2.47
N LEU A 88 -8.93 15.73 3.03
CA LEU A 88 -8.17 14.61 2.49
C LEU A 88 -9.08 13.40 2.51
N GLU A 89 -9.52 12.99 1.32
CA GLU A 89 -10.36 11.82 1.17
C GLU A 89 -9.56 10.58 1.58
N SER A 90 -9.98 9.93 2.65
CA SER A 90 -9.35 8.73 3.20
C SER A 90 -10.05 7.47 2.71
N PHE A 91 -9.27 6.44 2.40
CA PHE A 91 -9.74 5.13 1.98
C PHE A 91 -9.12 4.03 2.85
N VAL A 92 -9.86 2.94 2.98
CA VAL A 92 -9.35 1.68 3.52
C VAL A 92 -8.90 0.81 2.36
N CYS A 93 -7.63 0.43 2.35
CA CYS A 93 -7.05 -0.42 1.33
C CYS A 93 -6.69 -1.79 1.93
N GLN A 94 -7.32 -2.85 1.43
CA GLN A 94 -6.90 -4.22 1.70
C GLN A 94 -5.93 -4.66 0.62
N GLN A 95 -4.77 -5.18 0.99
CA GLN A 95 -3.69 -5.54 0.09
C GLN A 95 -3.31 -7.01 0.27
N TYR A 96 -3.00 -7.67 -0.84
CA TYR A 96 -2.72 -9.09 -0.91
C TYR A 96 -1.51 -9.38 -1.80
N ILE A 97 -0.63 -10.29 -1.37
CA ILE A 97 0.44 -10.84 -2.22
C ILE A 97 0.24 -12.34 -2.32
N VAL A 98 0.03 -12.84 -3.53
CA VAL A 98 -0.31 -14.24 -3.82
C VAL A 98 0.70 -14.83 -4.82
N PHE A 99 1.06 -16.10 -4.67
CA PHE A 99 1.88 -16.78 -5.68
C PHE A 99 1.05 -17.17 -6.90
N SER A 100 1.37 -16.62 -8.08
CA SER A 100 0.79 -17.07 -9.34
C SER A 100 1.51 -18.33 -9.84
N SER A 101 0.85 -19.49 -9.81
CA SER A 101 1.43 -20.75 -10.29
C SER A 101 1.66 -20.76 -11.81
N THR A 102 0.83 -20.02 -12.56
CA THR A 102 0.90 -19.93 -14.03
C THR A 102 2.15 -19.18 -14.46
N PHE A 103 2.40 -18.01 -13.88
CA PHE A 103 3.51 -17.14 -14.26
C PHE A 103 4.75 -17.31 -13.37
N ARG A 104 4.60 -18.02 -12.24
CA ARG A 104 5.66 -18.26 -11.25
C ARG A 104 6.29 -16.97 -10.74
N VAL A 105 5.43 -16.03 -10.37
CA VAL A 105 5.77 -14.72 -9.79
C VAL A 105 4.79 -14.37 -8.65
N PRO A 106 5.16 -13.48 -7.73
CA PRO A 106 4.22 -12.85 -6.82
C PRO A 106 3.24 -11.95 -7.60
N ALA A 107 1.96 -12.02 -7.26
CA ALA A 107 0.91 -11.15 -7.79
C ALA A 107 0.36 -10.29 -6.65
N PHE A 108 0.27 -8.98 -6.87
CA PHE A 108 -0.27 -8.03 -5.92
C PHE A 108 -1.72 -7.71 -6.28
N TYR A 109 -2.63 -7.87 -5.32
CA TYR A 109 -4.03 -7.48 -5.45
C TYR A 109 -4.39 -6.48 -4.36
N PHE A 110 -5.32 -5.59 -4.65
CA PHE A 110 -5.85 -4.68 -3.64
C PHE A 110 -7.33 -4.41 -3.86
N LEU A 111 -8.00 -4.08 -2.76
CA LEU A 111 -9.38 -3.60 -2.72
C LEU A 111 -9.37 -2.26 -2.01
N LEU A 112 -10.10 -1.29 -2.55
CA LEU A 112 -10.20 0.05 -1.99
C LEU A 112 -11.65 0.30 -1.59
N PHE A 113 -11.85 0.81 -0.38
CA PHE A 113 -13.15 1.15 0.17
C PHE A 113 -13.15 2.62 0.59
N ASP A 114 -14.23 3.34 0.29
CA ASP A 114 -14.43 4.71 0.74
C ASP A 114 -14.77 4.78 2.24
N SER A 115 -14.99 5.99 2.76
CA SER A 115 -15.35 6.23 4.16
C SER A 115 -16.73 5.65 4.54
N SER A 116 -17.58 5.31 3.58
CA SER A 116 -18.85 4.62 3.80
C SER A 116 -18.69 3.10 3.86
N GLY A 117 -17.50 2.59 3.52
CA GLY A 117 -17.21 1.17 3.39
C GLY A 117 -17.62 0.57 2.04
N ALA A 118 -18.04 1.40 1.08
CA ALA A 118 -18.39 0.95 -0.26
C ALA A 118 -17.12 0.72 -1.10
N PRO A 119 -17.07 -0.33 -1.94
CA PRO A 119 -15.96 -0.52 -2.87
C PRO A 119 -15.84 0.67 -3.83
N VAL A 120 -14.63 1.20 -3.98
CA VAL A 120 -14.36 2.28 -4.92
C VAL A 120 -14.46 1.74 -6.34
N PRO A 121 -15.30 2.32 -7.21
CA PRO A 121 -15.42 1.88 -8.59
C PRO A 121 -14.13 2.18 -9.35
N LEU A 122 -13.82 1.34 -10.34
CA LEU A 122 -12.74 1.63 -11.27
C LEU A 122 -13.09 2.90 -12.07
N PRO A 123 -12.09 3.76 -12.36
CA PRO A 123 -12.33 4.93 -13.18
C PRO A 123 -12.87 4.49 -14.54
N SER A 124 -13.87 5.20 -15.05
CA SER A 124 -14.49 4.92 -16.35
C SER A 124 -13.54 5.11 -17.53
N ASN A 125 -12.39 5.77 -17.33
CA ASN A 125 -11.31 5.91 -18.30
C ASN A 125 -10.04 5.20 -17.80
N PRO A 126 -9.58 4.11 -18.43
CA PRO A 126 -8.44 3.30 -17.97
C PRO A 126 -7.07 3.97 -18.14
N GLU A 127 -6.95 5.10 -18.83
CA GLU A 127 -5.66 5.77 -19.11
C GLU A 127 -4.96 6.37 -17.87
N ASN A 128 -5.61 6.36 -16.70
CA ASN A 128 -5.05 6.88 -15.44
C ASN A 128 -4.55 5.80 -14.46
N ILE A 129 -4.53 4.51 -14.86
CA ILE A 129 -3.97 3.45 -14.01
C ILE A 129 -2.50 3.23 -14.39
N THR A 130 -1.63 4.11 -13.92
CA THR A 130 -0.17 3.92 -14.04
C THR A 130 0.33 3.11 -12.85
N VAL A 131 0.69 1.86 -13.09
CA VAL A 131 1.54 1.09 -12.16
C VAL A 131 2.97 1.53 -12.48
N GLN A 132 3.57 2.35 -11.62
CA GLN A 132 4.99 2.68 -11.75
C GLN A 132 5.81 1.44 -11.34
N ASP A 133 6.67 0.98 -12.26
CA ASP A 133 7.69 -0.07 -12.05
C ASP A 133 8.80 0.41 -11.08
#